data_AF-A0A1G0WKN0-F1
#
_entry.id   AF-A0A1G0WKN0-F1
#
_cell.length_a   1.000
_cell.length_b   1.000
_cell.length_c   1.000
_cell.angle_alpha   90.00
_cell.angle_beta   90.00
_cell.angle_gamma   90.00
#
_symmetry.space_group_name_H-M   'P 1'
#
loop_
_entity.id
_entity.type
_entity.pdbx_description
1 polymer ?
#
loop_
_entity_poly.entity_id
_entity_poly.type
_entity_poly.pdbx_seq_one_letter_code
_entity_poly.pdbx_strand_id
1 'polypeptide(L)' 'MYSPKIKPELIPKLYLIAKEHKKPMTKLVSNIIEEYINNGIHNQNYQPSDSSPSSSQSHKGRNGD' A
#
# COMPACT_ATOMS: atom_id res chain seq x y z
N MET A 1 9.73 2.34 8.93
CA MET A 1 8.47 2.43 8.17
C MET A 1 7.55 3.43 8.86
N TYR A 2 6.99 4.39 8.13
CA TYR A 2 5.96 5.29 8.66
C TYR A 2 4.64 4.52 8.71
N SER A 3 4.13 4.27 9.91
CA SER A 3 2.81 3.66 10.08
C SER A 3 1.75 4.77 10.05
N PRO A 4 0.68 4.66 9.25
CA PRO A 4 -0.40 5.63 9.25
C PRO A 4 -1.03 5.69 10.64
N LYS A 5 -1.16 6.90 11.19
CA LYS A 5 -1.83 7.11 12.47
C LYS A 5 -3.34 7.04 12.26
N ILE A 6 -3.96 6.02 12.83
CA ILE A 6 -5.42 5.91 12.90
C ILE A 6 -5.91 6.81 14.05
N LYS A 7 -6.96 7.60 13.80
CA LYS A 7 -7.54 8.44 14.85
C LYS A 7 -8.06 7.56 16.01
N PRO A 8 -7.77 7.87 17.28
CA PRO A 8 -8.12 7.00 18.42
C PRO A 8 -9.61 6.64 18.50
N GLU A 9 -10.49 7.56 18.13
CA GLU A 9 -11.95 7.36 18.12
C GLU A 9 -12.45 6.34 17.09
N LEU A 10 -11.62 6.00 16.08
CA LEU A 10 -11.94 5.00 15.08
C LEU A 10 -11.54 3.59 15.53
N ILE A 11 -10.56 3.45 16.43
CA ILE A 11 -10.04 2.15 16.87
C ILE A 11 -11.15 1.25 17.46
N PRO A 12 -12.02 1.73 18.37
CA PRO A 12 -13.09 0.89 18.91
C PRO A 12 -14.09 0.44 17.84
N LYS A 13 -14.41 1.34 16.88
CA LYS A 13 -15.35 1.04 15.79
C LYS A 13 -14.78 -0.03 14.86
N LEU A 14 -13.52 0.13 14.46
CA LEU A 14 -12.81 -0.85 13.62
C LEU A 14 -12.69 -2.21 14.31
N TYR A 15 -12.43 -2.22 15.61
CA TYR A 15 -12.37 -3.45 16.39
C TYR A 15 -13.72 -4.18 16.43
N LEU A 16 -14.83 -3.47 16.66
CA LEU A 16 -16.17 -4.05 16.68
C LEU A 16 -16.52 -4.68 15.33
N ILE A 17 -16.27 -3.96 14.23
CA ILE A 17 -16.50 -4.47 12.87
C ILE A 17 -15.62 -5.71 12.61
N ALA A 18 -14.34 -5.66 12.99
CA ALA A 18 -13.43 -6.79 12.81
C ALA A 18 -13.92 -8.05 13.56
N LYS A 19 -14.43 -7.86 14.79
CA LYS A 19 -15.01 -8.93 15.61
C LYS A 19 -16.27 -9.51 15.00
N GLU A 20 -17.18 -8.68 14.51
CA GLU A 20 -18.42 -9.10 13.83
C GLU A 20 -18.12 -9.96 12.59
N HIS A 21 -17.14 -9.53 11.79
CA HIS A 21 -16.70 -10.25 10.60
C HIS A 21 -15.70 -11.38 10.88
N LYS A 22 -15.40 -11.69 12.15
CA LYS A 22 -14.44 -12.74 12.58
C LYS A 22 -13.09 -12.67 11.85
N LYS A 23 -12.53 -11.46 11.67
CA LYS A 23 -11.24 -11.25 11.00
C LYS A 23 -10.30 -10.34 11.81
N PRO A 24 -8.97 -10.45 11.65
CA PRO A 24 -8.03 -9.52 12.26
C PRO A 24 -8.33 -8.08 11.82
N MET A 25 -8.28 -7.13 12.75
CA MET A 25 -8.55 -5.72 12.47
C MET A 25 -7.61 -5.15 11.39
N THR A 26 -6.35 -5.59 11.37
CA THR A 26 -5.38 -5.21 10.33
C THR A 26 -5.85 -5.62 8.94
N LYS A 27 -6.37 -6.85 8.79
CA LYS A 27 -6.92 -7.36 7.53
C LYS A 27 -8.19 -6.60 7.12
N LEU A 28 -9.07 -6.25 8.07
CA LEU A 28 -10.21 -5.39 7.80
C LEU A 28 -9.76 -4.05 7.21
N VAL A 29 -8.79 -3.39 7.84
CA VAL A 29 -8.28 -2.07 7.41
C VAL A 29 -7.62 -2.17 6.03
N SER A 30 -6.78 -3.18 5.78
CA SER A 30 -6.18 -3.43 4.47
C SER A 30 -7.25 -3.55 3.38
N ASN A 31 -8.27 -4.36 3.61
CA ASN A 31 -9.35 -4.55 2.63
C ASN A 31 -10.12 -3.25 2.34
N ILE A 32 -10.42 -2.45 3.37
CA ILE A 32 -11.11 -1.16 3.19
C ILE A 32 -10.27 -0.21 2.33
N ILE A 33 -8.95 -0.16 2.59
CA ILE A 33 -8.03 0.67 1.82
C ILE A 33 -7.94 0.19 0.37
N GLU A 34 -7.78 -1.11 0.15
CA GLU A 34 -7.74 -1.71 -1.19
C GLU A 34 -9.03 -1.44 -1.97
N GLU A 35 -10.19 -1.64 -1.34
CA GLU A 35 -11.50 -1.36 -1.94
C GLU A 35 -11.62 0.12 -2.33
N TYR A 36 -11.23 1.03 -1.44
CA TYR A 36 -11.27 2.47 -1.72
C TYR A 36 -10.35 2.87 -2.88
N ILE A 37 -9.14 2.29 -2.95
CA ILE A 37 -8.17 2.55 -4.02
C ILE A 37 -8.69 1.99 -5.36
N ASN A 38 -9.16 0.75 -5.37
CA ASN A 38 -9.56 0.03 -6.58
C ASN A 38 -10.88 0.56 -7.16
N ASN A 39 -11.78 1.09 -6.33
CA ASN A 39 -13.05 1.66 -6.79
C ASN A 39 -12.91 3.05 -7.44
N GLY A 40 -11.68 3.51 -7.70
CA GLY A 40 -11.43 4.68 -8.56
C GLY A 40 -11.92 6.02 -7.99
N ILE A 41 -12.27 6.08 -6.70
CA ILE A 41 -12.71 7.33 -6.03
C ILE A 41 -11.52 8.28 -5.78
N HIS A 42 -10.30 7.90 -6.18
CA HIS A 42 -9.15 8.78 -6.18
C HIS A 42 -9.16 9.74 -7.39
N ASN A 43 -9.87 10.85 -7.24
CA ASN A 43 -9.56 12.05 -8.00
C ASN A 43 -8.17 12.58 -7.59
N GLN A 44 -7.24 12.44 -8.53
CA GLN A 44 -6.00 13.19 -8.80
C GLN A 44 -5.31 13.92 -7.63
N ASN A 45 -4.15 13.39 -7.20
CA ASN A 45 -2.94 14.12 -6.78
C ASN A 45 -1.85 13.24 -6.12
N TYR A 46 -1.87 11.92 -6.32
CA TYR A 46 -0.76 11.07 -5.88
C TYR A 46 0.30 10.94 -7.00
N GLN A 47 1.34 11.77 -6.93
CA GLN A 47 2.60 11.55 -7.63
C GLN A 47 3.52 10.75 -6.69
N PRO A 48 3.77 9.44 -6.90
CA PRO A 48 4.83 8.75 -6.18
C PRO A 48 6.18 9.32 -6.65
N SER A 49 6.78 10.19 -5.86
CA SER A 49 8.01 10.91 -6.21
C SER A 49 9.29 10.07 -6.16
N ASP A 50 9.23 8.77 -5.83
CA ASP A 50 10.43 7.94 -5.73
C ASP A 50 10.17 6.54 -6.29
N SER A 51 10.30 6.41 -7.60
CA SER A 51 10.53 5.12 -8.26
C SER A 51 11.49 5.35 -9.42
N SER A 52 12.75 5.64 -9.08
CA SER A 52 13.85 5.60 -10.05
C SER A 52 13.97 4.18 -10.62
N PRO A 53 13.88 3.97 -11.94
CA PRO A 53 14.22 2.70 -12.55
C PRO A 53 15.74 2.59 -12.59
N SER A 54 16.33 1.80 -11.68
CA SER A 54 17.73 1.37 -11.84
C SER A 54 17.77 0.21 -12.84
N SER A 55 17.56 0.53 -14.11
CA SER A 55 17.96 -0.29 -15.24
C SER A 55 19.41 0.05 -15.62
N SER A 56 20.33 -0.86 -15.32
CA SER A 56 21.55 -1.03 -16.12
C SER A 56 22.15 -2.42 -15.88
N GLN A 57 21.52 -3.43 -16.51
CA GLN A 57 22.30 -4.49 -17.15
C GLN A 57 23.14 -3.83 -18.24
N SER A 58 24.46 -3.94 -18.13
CA SER A 58 25.36 -3.76 -19.27
C SER A 58 26.32 -4.94 -19.28
N HIS A 59 26.00 -5.89 -20.14
CA HIS A 59 26.91 -6.93 -20.61
C HIS A 59 28.20 -6.28 -21.11
N LYS A 60 29.33 -6.53 -20.44
CA LYS A 60 30.65 -6.23 -21.00
C LYS A 60 31.11 -7.43 -21.83
N GLY A 61 31.28 -7.17 -23.12
CA GLY A 61 31.56 -8.16 -24.16
C GLY A 61 32.90 -8.88 -24.02
N ARG A 62 32.93 -10.07 -24.61
CA ARG A 62 34.13 -10.79 -25.03
C ARG A 62 34.80 -10.01 -26.16
N ASN A 63 36.09 -9.72 -26.03
CA ASN A 63 36.96 -9.49 -27.18
C ASN A 63 38.02 -10.60 -27.15
N GLY A 64 38.11 -11.34 -28.25
CA GLY A 64 39.29 -12.12 -28.60
C GLY A 64 40.23 -11.29 -29.45
N ASP A 65 41.52 -11.43 -29.21
CA ASP A 65 42.56 -11.85 -30.16
C ASP A 65 43.75 -12.34 -29.31
#